data_AF-A0A1M7TRY5-F1
#
_entry.id   AF-A0A1M7TRY5-F1
#
_cell.length_a   1.000
_cell.length_b   1.000
_cell.length_c   1.000
_cell.angle_alpha   90.00
_cell.angle_beta   90.00
_cell.angle_gamma   90.00
#
_symmetry.space_group_name_H-M   'P 1'
#
loop_
_entity.id
_entity.type
_entity.pdbx_description
1 polymer ?
#
loop_
_entity_poly.entity_id
_entity_poly.type
_entity_poly.pdbx_seq_one_letter_code
_entity_poly.pdbx_strand_id
1 'polypeptide(L)'
;MSALAARDRWSAGRLVAAAGLALAAMGAANVMFQVAPPAPGEPVGPVYLAAAAAGALAGWAHLGRQLGRGFAHAMVMGLGAAGLAALYALLAGALRDVVHVYSYAGFSSVMRLLDYMAVRFLEHLWTFARPRPLGALAVGAMIAGVFAEHYHRLWR
;
A
#
# COMPACT_ATOMS: atom_id res chain seq x y z
N MET A 1 -18.02 15.21 -23.19
CA MET A 1 -17.95 14.82 -21.76
C MET A 1 -18.42 15.98 -20.92
N SER A 2 -19.48 15.84 -20.13
CA SER A 2 -20.01 16.94 -19.30
C SER A 2 -19.09 17.23 -18.12
N ALA A 3 -18.98 18.51 -17.72
CA ALA A 3 -18.15 18.96 -16.59
C ALA A 3 -18.51 18.25 -15.27
N LEU A 4 -19.75 17.80 -15.11
CA LEU A 4 -20.23 16.98 -14.00
C LEU A 4 -19.58 15.59 -13.95
N ALA A 5 -19.39 14.94 -15.10
CA ALA A 5 -18.70 13.64 -15.18
C ALA A 5 -17.19 13.74 -14.90
N ALA A 6 -16.59 14.92 -15.13
CA ALA A 6 -15.22 15.20 -14.72
C ALA A 6 -15.12 15.41 -13.20
N ARG A 7 -16.04 16.17 -12.60
CA ARG A 7 -16.09 16.43 -11.15
C ARG A 7 -16.28 15.17 -10.32
N ASP A 8 -17.10 14.23 -10.79
CA ASP A 8 -17.31 12.92 -10.13
C ASP A 8 -16.10 11.97 -10.30
N ARG A 9 -15.31 12.13 -11.39
CA ARG A 9 -14.05 11.38 -11.59
C ARG A 9 -12.93 11.82 -10.64
N TRP A 10 -12.92 13.09 -10.22
CA TRP A 10 -11.96 13.71 -9.30
C TRP A 10 -12.57 14.02 -7.93
N SER A 11 -13.54 13.21 -7.48
CA SER A 11 -14.26 13.49 -6.23
C SER A 11 -13.30 13.50 -5.04
N ALA A 12 -13.51 14.46 -4.12
CA ALA A 12 -12.73 14.59 -2.89
C ALA A 12 -12.64 13.26 -2.12
N GLY A 13 -13.67 12.41 -2.20
CA GLY A 13 -13.68 11.06 -1.64
C GLY A 13 -12.56 10.15 -2.18
N ARG A 14 -12.17 10.25 -3.46
CA ARG A 14 -11.07 9.44 -4.03
C ARG A 14 -9.71 9.87 -3.52
N LEU A 15 -9.52 11.18 -3.31
CA LEU A 15 -8.31 11.72 -2.68
C LEU A 15 -8.23 11.29 -1.21
N VAL A 16 -9.34 11.34 -0.47
CA VAL A 16 -9.40 10.85 0.92
C VAL A 16 -9.14 9.34 0.98
N ALA A 17 -9.68 8.56 0.04
CA ALA A 17 -9.40 7.13 -0.06
C ALA A 17 -7.91 6.85 -0.31
N ALA A 18 -7.29 7.57 -1.25
CA ALA A 18 -5.87 7.44 -1.55
C ALA A 18 -5.00 7.86 -0.36
N ALA A 19 -5.24 9.03 0.22
CA ALA A 19 -4.48 9.53 1.36
C ALA A 19 -4.64 8.63 2.60
N GLY A 20 -5.86 8.18 2.89
CA GLY A 20 -6.14 7.29 4.01
C GLY A 20 -5.44 5.94 3.88
N LEU A 21 -5.48 5.32 2.69
CA LEU A 21 -4.76 4.07 2.46
C LEU A 21 -3.23 4.26 2.40
N ALA A 22 -2.73 5.40 1.92
CA ALA A 22 -1.31 5.72 1.99
C ALA A 22 -0.82 5.78 3.45
N LEU A 23 -1.56 6.47 4.31
CA LEU A 23 -1.25 6.57 5.74
C LEU A 23 -1.38 5.21 6.43
N ALA A 24 -2.42 4.42 6.11
CA ALA A 24 -2.58 3.08 6.66
C ALA A 24 -1.42 2.16 6.26
N ALA A 25 -0.97 2.23 4.99
CA ALA A 25 0.17 1.45 4.51
C ALA A 25 1.50 1.88 5.17
N MET A 26 1.72 3.19 5.36
CA MET A 26 2.87 3.69 6.14
C MET A 26 2.82 3.20 7.59
N GLY A 27 1.64 3.23 8.23
CA GLY A 27 1.44 2.72 9.58
C GLY A 27 1.74 1.21 9.68
N ALA A 28 1.30 0.43 8.70
CA ALA A 28 1.60 -1.00 8.61
C ALA A 28 3.11 -1.26 8.43
N ALA A 29 3.79 -0.47 7.58
CA ALA A 29 5.24 -0.52 7.43
C ALA A 29 5.96 -0.17 8.74
N ASN A 30 5.45 0.80 9.50
CA ASN A 30 6.00 1.14 10.82
C ASN A 30 5.89 -0.04 11.80
N VAL A 31 4.72 -0.68 11.85
CA VAL A 31 4.50 -1.86 12.70
C VAL A 31 5.38 -3.03 12.24
N MET A 32 5.60 -3.19 10.93
CA MET A 32 6.54 -4.17 10.39
C MET A 32 7.94 -3.95 10.94
N PHE A 33 8.47 -2.72 10.89
CA PHE A 33 9.81 -2.41 11.42
C PHE A 33 9.94 -2.57 12.94
N GLN A 34 8.84 -2.45 13.69
CA GLN A 34 8.86 -2.78 15.12
C GLN A 34 8.97 -4.28 15.38
N VAL A 35 8.45 -5.10 14.46
CA VAL A 35 8.43 -6.57 14.56
C VAL A 35 9.69 -7.21 13.96
N ALA A 36 10.25 -6.58 12.93
CA ALA A 36 11.50 -6.93 12.28
C ALA A 36 12.30 -5.65 12.07
N PRO A 37 13.14 -5.26 13.06
CA PRO A 37 13.95 -4.06 12.97
C PRO A 37 14.87 -4.10 11.74
N PRO A 38 15.02 -2.98 11.02
CA PRO A 38 15.96 -2.90 9.91
C PRO A 38 17.41 -3.06 10.42
N ALA A 39 18.32 -3.48 9.54
CA ALA A 39 19.72 -3.61 9.91
C ALA A 39 20.34 -2.24 10.27
N PRO A 40 21.39 -2.19 11.11
CA PRO A 40 22.05 -0.93 11.44
C PRO A 40 22.57 -0.22 10.18
N GLY A 41 22.16 1.03 9.97
CA GLY A 41 22.54 1.83 8.80
C GLY A 41 21.65 1.63 7.56
N GLU A 42 20.62 0.79 7.64
CA GLU A 42 19.72 0.55 6.53
C GLU A 42 18.68 1.68 6.37
N PRO A 43 18.59 2.34 5.20
CA PRO A 43 17.65 3.44 5.01
C PRO A 43 16.20 2.94 4.91
N VAL A 44 15.40 3.21 5.95
CA VAL A 44 13.97 2.85 6.03
C VAL A 44 13.05 3.79 5.24
N GLY A 45 13.48 5.03 5.00
CA GLY A 45 12.67 6.06 4.31
C GLY A 45 12.08 5.63 2.95
N PRO A 46 12.86 5.01 2.05
CA PRO A 46 12.35 4.52 0.77
C PRO A 46 11.22 3.50 0.91
N VAL A 47 11.24 2.65 1.94
CA VAL A 47 10.19 1.64 2.17
C VAL A 47 8.88 2.31 2.60
N TYR A 48 8.95 3.34 3.45
CA TYR A 48 7.78 4.13 3.81
C TYR A 48 7.17 4.84 2.59
N LEU A 49 8.01 5.44 1.74
CA LEU A 49 7.57 6.10 0.51
C LEU A 49 6.91 5.11 -0.46
N ALA A 50 7.51 3.93 -0.62
CA ALA A 50 6.95 2.87 -1.44
C ALA A 50 5.60 2.36 -0.90
N ALA A 51 5.50 2.14 0.41
CA ALA A 51 4.25 1.75 1.06
C ALA A 51 3.17 2.84 0.91
N ALA A 52 3.54 4.11 1.07
CA ALA A 52 2.63 5.23 0.88
C ALA A 52 2.13 5.31 -0.57
N ALA A 53 3.03 5.19 -1.56
CA ALA A 53 2.68 5.20 -2.97
C ALA A 53 1.77 4.02 -3.34
N ALA A 54 2.11 2.82 -2.86
CA ALA A 54 1.30 1.62 -3.00
C ALA A 54 -0.11 1.80 -2.41
N GLY A 55 -0.20 2.30 -1.18
CA GLY A 55 -1.46 2.60 -0.51
C GLY A 55 -2.27 3.66 -1.26
N ALA A 56 -1.63 4.74 -1.71
CA ALA A 56 -2.29 5.79 -2.50
C ALA A 56 -2.87 5.24 -3.81
N LEU A 57 -2.10 4.44 -4.56
CA LEU A 57 -2.53 3.83 -5.81
C LEU A 57 -3.69 2.85 -5.58
N ALA A 58 -3.58 1.96 -4.59
CA ALA A 58 -4.64 1.02 -4.24
C ALA A 58 -5.92 1.76 -3.77
N GLY A 59 -5.78 2.81 -2.96
CA GLY A 59 -6.88 3.63 -2.51
C GLY A 59 -7.56 4.41 -3.63
N TRP A 60 -6.80 4.94 -4.58
CA TRP A 60 -7.35 5.65 -5.73
C TRP A 60 -8.06 4.72 -6.73
N ALA A 61 -7.40 3.60 -7.06
CA ALA A 61 -7.81 2.70 -8.12
C ALA A 61 -8.89 1.71 -7.66
N HIS A 62 -8.81 1.18 -6.45
CA HIS A 62 -9.75 0.17 -5.97
C HIS A 62 -10.80 0.74 -5.02
N LEU A 63 -10.40 1.41 -3.94
CA LEU A 63 -11.37 1.95 -2.98
C LEU A 63 -12.17 3.11 -3.58
N GLY A 64 -11.49 4.09 -4.18
CA GLY A 64 -12.07 5.31 -4.72
C GLY A 64 -13.08 5.08 -5.85
N ARG A 65 -12.91 4.02 -6.66
CA ARG A 65 -13.88 3.68 -7.74
C ARG A 65 -15.19 3.10 -7.21
N GLN A 66 -15.24 2.73 -5.95
CA GLN A 66 -16.37 2.00 -5.35
C GLN A 66 -17.11 2.81 -4.29
N LEU A 67 -16.75 4.09 -4.12
CA LEU A 67 -17.43 5.02 -3.22
C LEU A 67 -18.87 5.29 -3.67
N GLY A 68 -19.74 5.51 -2.70
CA GLY A 68 -21.18 5.73 -2.88
C GLY A 68 -22.02 4.46 -2.81
N ARG A 69 -21.44 3.30 -2.47
CA ARG A 69 -22.13 2.01 -2.35
C ARG A 69 -22.50 1.62 -0.92
N GLY A 70 -22.21 2.46 0.08
CA GLY A 70 -22.48 2.14 1.48
C GLY A 70 -21.23 1.94 2.33
N PHE A 71 -21.34 2.24 3.62
CA PHE A 71 -20.25 2.10 4.59
C PHE A 71 -19.76 0.65 4.74
N ALA A 72 -20.67 -0.31 4.79
CA ALA A 72 -20.31 -1.73 4.88
C ALA A 72 -19.51 -2.19 3.65
N HIS A 73 -19.88 -1.74 2.45
CA HIS A 73 -19.14 -2.02 1.22
C HIS A 73 -17.77 -1.36 1.22
N ALA A 74 -17.67 -0.10 1.66
CA ALA A 74 -16.42 0.63 1.77
C ALA A 74 -15.41 -0.04 2.75
N MET A 75 -15.89 -0.62 3.86
CA MET A 75 -15.03 -1.37 4.78
C MET A 75 -14.43 -2.63 4.12
N VAL A 76 -15.25 -3.43 3.45
CA VAL A 76 -14.82 -4.66 2.76
C VAL A 76 -13.85 -4.33 1.62
N MET A 77 -14.14 -3.28 0.86
CA MET A 77 -13.26 -2.84 -0.22
C MET A 77 -11.95 -2.22 0.29
N GLY A 78 -11.97 -1.58 1.47
CA GLY A 78 -10.78 -1.13 2.17
C GLY A 78 -9.85 -2.29 2.51
N LEU A 79 -10.39 -3.37 3.09
CA LEU A 79 -9.65 -4.62 3.33
C LEU A 79 -9.04 -5.21 2.04
N GLY A 80 -9.81 -5.24 0.95
CA GLY A 80 -9.30 -5.70 -0.35
C GLY A 80 -8.15 -4.82 -0.88
N ALA A 81 -8.29 -3.50 -0.75
CA ALA A 81 -7.25 -2.54 -1.15
C ALA A 81 -5.99 -2.62 -0.25
N ALA A 82 -6.16 -2.98 1.03
CA ALA A 82 -5.05 -3.26 1.93
C ALA A 82 -4.21 -4.44 1.45
N GLY A 83 -4.83 -5.55 1.02
CA GLY A 83 -4.09 -6.69 0.45
C GLY A 83 -3.22 -6.29 -0.75
N LEU A 84 -3.76 -5.46 -1.65
CA LEU A 84 -3.02 -4.91 -2.78
C LEU A 84 -1.91 -3.96 -2.34
N ALA A 85 -2.17 -3.06 -1.39
CA ALA A 85 -1.16 -2.14 -0.87
C ALA A 85 0.01 -2.88 -0.22
N ALA A 86 -0.25 -3.96 0.52
CA ALA A 86 0.77 -4.83 1.08
C ALA A 86 1.61 -5.47 -0.04
N LEU A 87 0.96 -6.02 -1.07
CA LEU A 87 1.64 -6.69 -2.18
C LEU A 87 2.54 -5.72 -2.97
N TYR A 88 2.08 -4.50 -3.22
CA TYR A 88 2.89 -3.45 -3.85
C TYR A 88 4.04 -2.96 -2.95
N ALA A 89 3.83 -2.85 -1.64
CA ALA A 89 4.89 -2.47 -0.70
C ALA A 89 5.99 -3.54 -0.63
N LEU A 90 5.62 -4.82 -0.62
CA LEU A 90 6.54 -5.95 -0.68
C LEU A 90 7.34 -5.97 -1.98
N LEU A 91 6.67 -5.74 -3.11
CA LEU A 91 7.32 -5.67 -4.42
C LEU A 91 8.34 -4.54 -4.47
N ALA A 92 7.99 -3.36 -3.95
CA ALA A 92 8.88 -2.23 -3.90
C ALA A 92 10.09 -2.44 -2.95
N GLY A 93 9.89 -3.16 -1.84
CA GLY A 93 10.99 -3.61 -0.98
C GLY A 93 11.96 -4.53 -1.72
N ALA A 94 11.46 -5.56 -2.41
CA ALA A 94 12.28 -6.46 -3.21
C ALA A 94 13.04 -5.74 -4.35
N LEU A 95 12.39 -4.76 -5.00
CA LEU A 95 13.03 -3.92 -6.02
C LEU A 95 14.17 -3.06 -5.43
N ARG A 96 13.97 -2.49 -4.23
CA ARG A 96 15.01 -1.72 -3.54
C ARG A 96 16.23 -2.59 -3.24
N ASP A 97 16.02 -3.78 -2.69
CA ASP A 97 17.10 -4.72 -2.37
C ASP A 97 17.88 -5.09 -3.62
N VAL A 98 17.17 -5.30 -4.73
CA VAL A 98 17.80 -5.51 -6.02
C VAL A 98 18.60 -4.30 -6.47
N VAL A 99 18.04 -3.09 -6.46
CA VAL A 99 18.75 -1.89 -6.93
C VAL A 99 20.03 -1.67 -6.13
N HIS A 100 20.01 -1.87 -4.82
CA HIS A 100 21.21 -1.79 -3.98
C HIS A 100 22.26 -2.86 -4.34
N VAL A 101 21.85 -4.10 -4.63
CA VAL A 101 22.77 -5.16 -5.05
C VAL A 101 23.25 -4.96 -6.50
N TYR A 102 22.41 -4.40 -7.38
CA TYR A 102 22.72 -4.15 -8.79
C TYR A 102 23.74 -3.04 -8.98
N SER A 103 23.75 -2.03 -8.10
CA SER A 103 24.82 -1.02 -8.08
C SER A 103 26.22 -1.59 -7.79
N TYR A 104 26.30 -2.84 -7.31
CA TYR A 104 27.55 -3.55 -7.01
C TYR A 104 27.69 -4.85 -7.81
N ALA A 105 27.51 -4.83 -9.13
CA ALA A 105 28.00 -5.87 -10.08
C ALA A 105 27.82 -7.36 -9.67
N GLY A 106 26.71 -7.72 -9.00
CA GLY A 106 26.62 -9.00 -8.27
C GLY A 106 25.94 -10.17 -8.97
N PHE A 107 25.24 -9.97 -10.09
CA PHE A 107 24.46 -11.04 -10.74
C PHE A 107 24.95 -11.35 -12.15
N SER A 108 25.37 -12.61 -12.34
CA SER A 108 25.87 -13.13 -13.62
C SER A 108 24.77 -13.38 -14.66
N SER A 109 23.48 -13.32 -14.29
CA SER A 109 22.35 -13.49 -15.22
C SER A 109 21.07 -12.87 -14.68
N VAL A 110 20.16 -12.48 -15.59
CA VAL A 110 18.80 -12.00 -15.28
C VAL A 110 18.01 -13.03 -14.48
N MET A 111 18.26 -14.32 -14.68
CA MET A 111 17.54 -15.36 -13.95
C MET A 111 17.93 -15.41 -12.47
N ARG A 112 19.21 -15.19 -12.12
CA ARG A 112 19.63 -15.09 -10.71
C ARG A 112 19.08 -13.84 -10.03
N LEU A 113 18.91 -12.76 -10.78
CA LEU A 113 18.22 -11.56 -10.28
C LEU A 113 16.77 -11.86 -9.89
N LEU A 114 16.03 -12.50 -10.79
CA LEU A 114 14.63 -12.86 -10.55
C LEU A 114 14.47 -13.83 -9.39
N ASP A 115 15.38 -14.79 -9.26
CA ASP A 115 15.42 -15.73 -8.14
C ASP A 115 15.69 -15.00 -6.81
N TYR A 116 16.68 -14.10 -6.78
CA TYR A 116 16.94 -13.27 -5.60
C TYR A 116 15.75 -12.37 -5.22
N MET A 117 15.08 -11.77 -6.22
CA MET A 117 13.84 -11.03 -5.99
C MET A 117 12.74 -11.90 -5.40
N ALA A 118 12.54 -13.09 -5.94
CA ALA A 118 11.50 -14.00 -5.47
C ALA A 118 11.75 -14.42 -4.03
N VAL A 119 12.98 -14.80 -3.67
CA VAL A 119 13.36 -15.15 -2.29
C VAL A 119 13.13 -13.97 -1.35
N ARG A 120 13.64 -12.78 -1.70
CA ARG A 120 13.46 -11.58 -0.87
C ARG A 120 12.00 -11.18 -0.73
N PHE A 121 11.22 -11.31 -1.79
CA PHE A 121 9.79 -11.06 -1.77
C PHE A 121 9.08 -12.04 -0.81
N LEU A 122 9.41 -13.33 -0.85
CA LEU A 122 8.86 -14.32 0.08
C LEU A 122 9.25 -14.03 1.53
N GLU A 123 10.51 -13.69 1.81
CA GLU A 123 10.96 -13.33 3.17
C GLU A 123 10.20 -12.13 3.73
N HIS A 124 10.03 -11.08 2.91
CA HIS A 124 9.24 -9.93 3.29
C HIS A 124 7.76 -10.30 3.46
N LEU A 125 7.21 -11.16 2.59
CA LEU A 125 5.83 -11.60 2.66
C LEU A 125 5.55 -12.35 3.96
N TRP A 126 6.42 -13.25 4.40
CA TRP A 126 6.31 -13.92 5.69
C TRP A 126 6.39 -12.95 6.88
N THR A 127 7.21 -11.92 6.78
CA THR A 127 7.33 -10.88 7.81
C THR A 127 6.07 -10.02 7.89
N PHE A 128 5.49 -9.68 6.73
CA PHE A 128 4.28 -8.87 6.63
C PHE A 128 3.01 -9.67 6.94
N ALA A 129 3.02 -10.99 6.71
CA ALA A 129 1.94 -11.91 7.04
C ALA A 129 1.77 -12.13 8.56
N ARG A 130 2.61 -11.50 9.39
CA ARG A 130 2.46 -11.55 10.85
C ARG A 130 1.15 -10.84 11.27
N PRO A 131 0.48 -11.30 12.34
CA PRO A 131 -0.83 -10.76 12.73
C PRO A 131 -0.84 -9.26 13.04
N ARG A 132 0.26 -8.73 13.60
CA ARG A 132 0.39 -7.31 13.98
C ARG A 132 0.34 -6.36 12.78
N PRO A 133 1.22 -6.46 11.77
CA PRO A 133 1.18 -5.59 10.60
C PRO A 133 -0.13 -5.75 9.79
N LEU A 134 -0.64 -6.99 9.65
CA LEU A 134 -1.93 -7.24 9.01
C LEU A 134 -3.09 -6.56 9.75
N GLY A 135 -3.13 -6.68 11.09
CA GLY A 135 -4.16 -6.04 11.91
C GLY A 135 -4.12 -4.53 11.80
N ALA A 136 -2.94 -3.92 11.85
CA ALA A 136 -2.77 -2.48 11.69
C ALA A 136 -3.24 -2.00 10.32
N LEU A 137 -2.88 -2.73 9.25
CA LEU A 137 -3.31 -2.40 7.90
C LEU A 137 -4.82 -2.56 7.72
N ALA A 138 -5.40 -3.64 8.24
CA ALA A 138 -6.84 -3.91 8.17
C ALA A 138 -7.65 -2.81 8.86
N VAL A 139 -7.28 -2.46 10.10
CA VAL A 139 -7.94 -1.39 10.86
C VAL A 139 -7.77 -0.05 10.15
N GLY A 140 -6.55 0.28 9.72
CA GLY A 140 -6.29 1.51 8.98
C GLY A 140 -7.08 1.62 7.68
N ALA A 141 -7.20 0.52 6.93
CA ALA A 141 -7.92 0.51 5.66
C ALA A 141 -9.45 0.56 5.84
N MET A 142 -9.99 -0.05 6.91
CA MET A 142 -11.40 0.12 7.27
C MET A 142 -11.71 1.58 7.62
N ILE A 143 -10.87 2.21 8.45
CA ILE A 143 -11.02 3.62 8.82
C ILE A 143 -10.95 4.50 7.57
N ALA A 144 -9.94 4.28 6.72
CA ALA A 144 -9.80 5.01 5.45
C ALA A 144 -11.03 4.85 4.54
N GLY A 145 -11.60 3.65 4.44
CA GLY A 145 -12.83 3.36 3.71
C GLY A 145 -14.04 4.14 4.23
N VAL A 146 -14.25 4.12 5.54
CA VAL A 146 -15.37 4.83 6.18
C VAL A 146 -15.23 6.35 6.00
N PHE A 147 -14.05 6.91 6.23
CA PHE A 147 -13.80 8.34 6.03
C PHE A 147 -13.98 8.75 4.57
N ALA A 148 -13.48 7.96 3.62
CA ALA A 148 -13.64 8.23 2.20
C ALA A 148 -15.12 8.21 1.77
N GLU A 149 -15.90 7.25 2.25
CA GLU A 149 -17.34 7.17 1.98
C GLU A 149 -18.10 8.33 2.63
N HIS A 150 -17.74 8.71 3.86
CA HIS A 150 -18.34 9.86 4.54
C HIS A 150 -18.09 11.16 3.78
N TYR A 151 -16.85 11.43 3.40
CA TYR A 151 -16.49 12.61 2.60
C TYR A 151 -17.15 12.60 1.22
N HIS A 152 -17.24 11.43 0.58
CA HIS A 152 -17.93 11.30 -0.70
C HIS A 152 -19.42 11.64 -0.60
N ARG A 153 -20.08 11.31 0.51
CA ARG A 153 -21.48 11.67 0.77
C ARG A 153 -21.66 13.14 1.11
N LEU A 154 -20.70 13.73 1.81
CA LEU A 154 -20.80 15.10 2.31
C LEU A 154 -20.52 16.15 1.22
N TRP A 155 -19.71 15.80 0.22
CA TRP A 155 -19.25 16.70 -0.85
C TRP A 155 -19.79 16.35 -2.25
N ARG A 156 -20.77 15.44 -2.33
CA ARG A 156 -21.55 15.16 -3.54
C ARG A 156 -22.62 16.23 -3.75
#